data_AF-I4G7I0-F1
#
_entry.id   AF-I4G7I0-F1
#
_cell.length_a   1.000
_cell.length_b   1.000
_cell.length_c   1.000
_cell.angle_alpha   90.00
_cell.angle_beta   90.00
_cell.angle_gamma   90.00
#
_symmetry.space_group_name_H-M   'P 1'
#
loop_
_entity.id
_entity.type
_entity.pdbx_description
1 polymer ?
#
loop_
_entity_poly.entity_id
_entity_poly.type
_entity_poly.pdbx_seq_one_letter_code
_entity_poly.pdbx_strand_id
1 'polypeptide(L)'
;MATSISLHILESFDAKLELENWTEGIYFLSPSHRTAIVAINQLPITPDTLLLRLLGRGKTQSQAVRELLELPSGDSFRQNVMELLISWRVSVEVNNLLESEDREVFMALSQSYLEWKEATKREGLQQGLQQGLQQGQRQIIENLMQVRFGELDESLIKVIDDLLKLSPMESSRLLLESSREDLIRRFLSE
;
A
#
# COMPACT_ATOMS: atom_id res chain seq x y z
N MET A 1 20.84 9.44 -10.18
CA MET A 1 20.59 10.91 -10.09
C MET A 1 21.73 11.53 -9.29
N ALA A 2 22.31 12.63 -9.75
CA ALA A 2 23.26 13.40 -8.94
C ALA A 2 22.48 14.20 -7.89
N THR A 3 22.83 14.05 -6.62
CA THR A 3 22.16 14.71 -5.48
C THR A 3 22.91 15.96 -4.99
N SER A 4 23.99 16.30 -5.69
CA SER A 4 24.83 17.47 -5.49
C SER A 4 25.11 18.18 -6.80
N ILE A 5 25.45 19.47 -6.71
CA ILE A 5 25.79 20.29 -7.86
C ILE A 5 27.06 21.12 -7.57
N SER A 6 27.92 21.23 -8.58
CA SER A 6 29.10 22.10 -8.52
C SER A 6 28.76 23.54 -8.90
N LEU A 7 29.53 24.50 -8.39
CA LEU A 7 29.34 25.92 -8.69
C LEU A 7 29.41 26.20 -10.20
N HIS A 8 30.35 25.58 -10.91
CA HIS A 8 30.49 25.72 -12.37
C HIS A 8 29.21 25.36 -13.13
N ILE A 9 28.47 24.32 -12.71
CA ILE A 9 27.21 23.94 -13.36
C ILE A 9 26.14 25.00 -13.07
N LEU A 10 26.04 25.48 -11.83
CA LEU A 10 25.10 26.56 -11.48
C LEU A 10 25.34 27.82 -12.31
N GLU A 11 26.59 28.22 -12.45
CA GLU A 11 27.00 29.36 -13.28
C GLU A 11 26.64 29.15 -14.75
N SER A 12 26.82 27.94 -15.29
CA SER A 12 26.49 27.63 -16.69
C SER A 12 25.00 27.76 -17.01
N PHE A 13 24.12 27.67 -16.01
CA PHE A 13 22.69 27.87 -16.15
C PHE A 13 22.21 29.26 -15.69
N ASP A 14 23.14 30.15 -15.30
CA ASP A 14 22.84 31.42 -14.61
C ASP A 14 21.90 31.22 -13.41
N ALA A 15 22.04 30.08 -12.72
CA ALA A 15 21.15 29.68 -11.64
C ALA A 15 21.55 30.41 -10.35
N LYS A 16 20.61 31.18 -9.79
CA LYS A 16 20.85 32.09 -8.66
C LYS A 16 20.04 31.71 -7.43
N LEU A 17 20.58 32.05 -6.28
CA LEU A 17 19.96 31.77 -5.00
C LEU A 17 19.12 32.97 -4.57
N GLU A 18 17.87 32.72 -4.18
CA GLU A 18 16.92 33.75 -3.77
C GLU A 18 16.58 33.61 -2.27
N LEU A 19 17.53 33.99 -1.40
CA LEU A 19 17.41 33.80 0.05
C LEU A 19 16.26 34.56 0.72
N GLU A 20 15.72 35.59 0.07
CA GLU A 20 14.59 36.34 0.63
C GLU A 20 13.33 35.48 0.77
N ASN A 21 13.13 34.53 -0.15
CA ASN A 21 11.93 33.69 -0.20
C ASN A 21 12.23 32.18 -0.09
N TRP A 22 13.48 31.77 -0.33
CA TRP A 22 13.86 30.37 -0.43
C TRP A 22 15.10 30.05 0.41
N THR A 23 15.29 28.77 0.67
CA THR A 23 16.41 28.28 1.47
C THR A 23 17.61 27.90 0.61
N GLU A 24 18.74 27.65 1.28
CA GLU A 24 19.96 27.16 0.65
C GLU A 24 19.72 25.84 -0.10
N GLY A 25 20.46 25.64 -1.19
CA GLY A 25 20.31 24.46 -2.04
C GLY A 25 19.21 24.55 -3.09
N ILE A 26 18.46 25.66 -3.17
CA ILE A 26 17.47 25.90 -4.24
C ILE A 26 17.95 27.08 -5.10
N TYR A 27 18.17 26.80 -6.38
CA TYR A 27 18.74 27.76 -7.34
C TYR A 27 17.78 27.97 -8.50
N PHE A 28 17.34 29.21 -8.71
CA PHE A 28 16.41 29.57 -9.77
C PHE A 28 17.15 29.95 -11.05
N LEU A 29 16.69 29.41 -12.17
CA LEU A 29 17.10 29.88 -13.49
C LEU A 29 16.38 31.20 -13.80
N SER A 30 16.74 31.81 -14.94
CA SER A 30 16.05 33.01 -15.43
C SER A 30 14.52 32.88 -15.35
N PRO A 31 13.80 33.93 -14.89
CA PRO A 31 12.34 33.88 -14.62
C PRO A 31 11.48 33.39 -15.79
N SER A 32 11.96 33.54 -17.03
CA SER A 32 11.29 33.05 -18.23
C SER A 32 11.15 31.52 -18.27
N HIS A 33 12.04 30.78 -17.60
CA HIS A 33 12.06 29.31 -17.58
C HIS A 33 11.20 28.72 -16.46
N ARG A 34 10.84 29.50 -15.43
CA ARG A 34 10.09 29.04 -14.25
C ARG A 34 10.60 27.71 -13.68
N THR A 35 11.92 27.56 -13.63
CA THR A 35 12.60 26.32 -13.29
C THR A 35 13.61 26.57 -12.17
N ALA A 36 13.74 25.61 -11.25
CA ALA A 36 14.75 25.62 -10.21
C ALA A 36 15.56 24.31 -10.21
N ILE A 37 16.84 24.42 -9.85
CA ILE A 37 17.73 23.31 -9.58
C ILE A 37 17.81 23.12 -8.06
N VAL A 38 17.60 21.88 -7.61
CA VAL A 38 17.66 21.52 -6.19
C VAL A 38 18.90 20.69 -5.91
N ALA A 39 19.82 21.25 -5.14
CA ALA A 39 20.99 20.56 -4.59
C ALA A 39 20.62 19.91 -3.26
N ILE A 40 20.12 18.68 -3.31
CA ILE A 40 19.58 17.95 -2.15
C ILE A 40 20.56 17.90 -0.98
N ASN A 41 21.86 17.71 -1.25
CA ASN A 41 22.89 17.64 -0.22
C ASN A 41 23.20 18.98 0.49
N GLN A 42 22.69 20.09 -0.02
CA GLN A 42 22.85 21.44 0.54
C GLN A 42 21.58 21.93 1.26
N LEU A 43 20.46 21.19 1.15
CA LEU A 43 19.22 21.58 1.82
C LEU A 43 19.43 21.55 3.35
N PRO A 44 18.90 22.55 4.08
CA PRO A 44 18.99 22.58 5.53
C PRO A 44 18.22 21.42 6.16
N ILE A 45 18.52 21.14 7.43
CA ILE A 45 17.84 20.09 8.19
C ILE A 45 16.58 20.68 8.81
N THR A 46 15.49 20.65 8.05
CA THR A 46 14.17 21.14 8.48
C THR A 46 13.06 20.16 8.07
N PRO A 47 11.88 20.19 8.72
CA PRO A 47 10.74 19.39 8.30
C PRO A 47 10.34 19.64 6.83
N ASP A 48 10.39 20.89 6.38
CA ASP A 48 9.97 21.28 5.02
C ASP A 48 10.83 20.69 3.90
N THR A 49 12.09 20.36 4.20
CA THR A 49 13.04 19.78 3.23
C THR A 49 13.18 18.27 3.36
N LEU A 50 12.55 17.67 4.38
CA LEU A 50 12.73 16.26 4.74
C LEU A 50 12.45 15.33 3.56
N LEU A 51 11.34 15.55 2.85
CA LEU A 51 10.94 14.72 1.71
C LEU A 51 11.98 14.75 0.58
N LEU A 52 12.53 15.92 0.27
CA LEU A 52 13.58 16.06 -0.75
C LEU A 52 14.88 15.39 -0.31
N ARG A 53 15.23 15.49 0.98
CA ARG A 53 16.43 14.85 1.55
C ARG A 53 16.32 13.32 1.60
N LEU A 54 15.12 12.76 1.72
CA LEU A 54 14.86 11.31 1.57
C LEU A 54 15.14 10.80 0.15
N LEU A 55 15.06 11.66 -0.87
CA LEU A 55 15.45 11.35 -2.26
C LEU A 55 16.97 11.53 -2.51
N GLY A 56 17.71 11.96 -1.48
CA GLY A 56 19.16 12.12 -1.52
C GLY A 56 19.91 10.79 -1.60
N ARG A 57 21.24 10.86 -1.37
CA ARG A 57 22.10 9.68 -1.27
C ARG A 57 23.07 9.81 -0.09
N GLY A 58 23.60 8.69 0.36
CA GLY A 58 24.57 8.62 1.45
C GLY A 58 24.07 9.32 2.72
N LYS A 59 24.93 10.14 3.34
CA LYS A 59 24.66 10.76 4.66
C LYS A 59 23.38 11.60 4.71
N THR A 60 23.08 12.35 3.65
CA THR A 60 21.86 13.20 3.60
C THR A 60 20.60 12.35 3.72
N GLN A 61 20.57 11.23 3.00
CA GLN A 61 19.43 10.32 3.02
C GLN A 61 19.34 9.55 4.34
N SER A 62 20.47 9.02 4.85
CA SER A 62 20.49 8.31 6.13
C SER A 62 20.04 9.21 7.28
N GLN A 63 20.38 10.51 7.23
CA GLN A 63 19.93 11.48 8.21
C GLN A 63 18.42 11.74 8.10
N ALA A 64 17.93 11.99 6.88
CA ALA A 64 16.50 12.19 6.64
C ALA A 64 15.65 10.98 7.07
N VAL A 65 16.15 9.76 6.87
CA VAL A 65 15.49 8.54 7.36
C VAL A 65 15.40 8.51 8.89
N ARG A 66 16.46 8.90 9.60
CA ARG A 66 16.41 8.98 11.08
C ARG A 66 15.39 10.01 11.54
N GLU A 67 15.38 11.19 10.94
CA GLU A 67 14.39 12.23 11.24
C GLU A 67 12.95 11.74 11.01
N LEU A 68 12.71 11.03 9.91
CA LEU A 68 11.40 10.42 9.63
C LEU A 68 10.98 9.39 10.70
N LEU A 69 11.93 8.59 11.19
CA LEU A 69 11.66 7.58 12.22
C LEU A 69 11.44 8.18 13.62
N GLU A 70 12.03 9.35 13.88
CA GLU A 70 11.85 10.12 15.12
C GLU A 70 10.48 10.82 15.19
N LEU A 71 9.80 11.03 14.05
CA LEU A 71 8.44 11.57 14.05
C LEU A 71 7.47 10.66 14.83
N PRO A 72 6.41 11.19 15.46
CA PRO A 72 5.42 10.36 16.16
C PRO A 72 4.77 9.30 15.25
N SER A 73 4.42 8.14 15.78
CA SER A 73 3.78 7.06 15.01
C SER A 73 2.38 7.40 14.49
N GLY A 74 1.70 8.37 15.12
CA GLY A 74 0.41 8.90 14.66
C GLY A 74 0.50 10.04 13.64
N ASP A 75 1.71 10.45 13.24
CA ASP A 75 1.90 11.51 12.27
C ASP A 75 1.53 11.04 10.85
N SER A 76 0.60 11.74 10.20
CA SER A 76 0.12 11.36 8.87
C SER A 76 1.19 11.47 7.79
N PHE A 77 2.12 12.43 7.92
CA PHE A 77 3.22 12.57 6.97
C PHE A 77 4.18 11.39 7.07
N ARG A 78 4.56 11.00 8.29
CA ARG A 78 5.37 9.79 8.54
C ARG A 78 4.71 8.55 7.93
N GLN A 79 3.43 8.34 8.18
CA GLN A 79 2.70 7.16 7.68
C GLN A 79 2.70 7.11 6.14
N ASN A 80 2.31 8.20 5.48
CA ASN A 80 2.25 8.27 4.02
C ASN A 80 3.62 8.06 3.38
N VAL A 81 4.67 8.69 3.93
CA VAL A 81 6.03 8.56 3.40
C VAL A 81 6.57 7.14 3.63
N MET A 82 6.29 6.53 4.78
CA MET A 82 6.69 5.15 5.07
C MET A 82 6.05 4.16 4.09
N GLU A 83 4.77 4.33 3.77
CA GLU A 83 4.08 3.49 2.78
C GLU A 83 4.75 3.57 1.40
N LEU A 84 5.08 4.78 0.95
CA LEU A 84 5.78 5.00 -0.33
C LEU A 84 7.18 4.36 -0.34
N LEU A 85 7.95 4.52 0.74
CA LEU A 85 9.29 3.94 0.86
C LEU A 85 9.26 2.41 0.85
N ILE A 86 8.27 1.80 1.53
CA ILE A 86 8.08 0.35 1.55
C ILE A 86 7.65 -0.16 0.15
N SER A 87 6.71 0.50 -0.49
CA SER A 87 6.23 0.15 -1.85
C SER A 87 7.36 0.21 -2.88
N TRP A 88 8.17 1.28 -2.84
CA TRP A 88 9.35 1.41 -3.67
C TRP A 88 10.36 0.28 -3.42
N ARG A 89 10.65 -0.05 -2.15
CA ARG A 89 11.54 -1.16 -1.79
C ARG A 89 11.09 -2.48 -2.40
N VAL A 90 9.81 -2.84 -2.25
CA VAL A 90 9.27 -4.10 -2.81
C VAL A 90 9.49 -4.13 -4.33
N SER A 91 9.22 -3.01 -5.00
CA SER A 91 9.42 -2.88 -6.45
C SER A 91 10.90 -3.01 -6.84
N VAL A 92 11.82 -2.46 -6.05
CA VAL A 92 13.27 -2.54 -6.33
C VAL A 92 13.86 -3.92 -6.02
N GLU A 93 13.41 -4.58 -4.95
CA GLU A 93 13.82 -5.94 -4.57
C GLU A 93 13.37 -6.97 -5.62
N VAL A 94 12.12 -6.87 -6.11
CA VAL A 94 11.60 -7.72 -7.19
C VAL A 94 12.41 -7.55 -8.49
N ASN A 95 12.89 -6.33 -8.77
CA ASN A 95 13.63 -6.02 -9.99
C ASN A 95 15.16 -6.19 -9.85
N ASN A 96 15.67 -6.65 -8.70
CA ASN A 96 17.12 -6.80 -8.43
C ASN A 96 17.96 -5.53 -8.69
N LEU A 97 17.39 -4.34 -8.51
CA LEU A 97 18.03 -3.06 -8.86
C LEU A 97 18.88 -2.45 -7.71
N LEU A 98 19.12 -3.17 -6.61
CA LEU A 98 19.79 -2.59 -5.44
C LEU A 98 21.30 -2.45 -5.62
N GLU A 99 21.79 -1.21 -5.64
CA GLU A 99 23.18 -0.87 -5.32
C GLU A 99 23.44 -1.08 -3.81
N SER A 100 24.71 -1.21 -3.40
CA SER A 100 25.07 -1.50 -1.99
C SER A 100 24.73 -0.39 -1.00
N GLU A 101 24.78 0.89 -1.42
CA GLU A 101 24.46 2.04 -0.57
C GLU A 101 22.97 2.10 -0.19
N ASP A 102 22.08 1.71 -1.10
CA ASP A 102 20.64 1.72 -0.83
C ASP A 102 20.29 0.74 0.31
N ARG A 103 21.00 -0.39 0.42
CA ARG A 103 20.74 -1.42 1.44
C ARG A 103 20.88 -0.93 2.88
N GLU A 104 21.83 -0.07 3.21
CA GLU A 104 22.06 0.40 4.59
C GLU A 104 20.95 1.33 5.09
N VAL A 105 20.53 2.26 4.23
CA VAL A 105 19.40 3.17 4.50
C VAL A 105 18.11 2.37 4.73
N PHE A 106 17.91 1.32 3.94
CA PHE A 106 16.77 0.44 4.14
C PHE A 106 16.89 -0.51 5.33
N MET A 107 18.10 -0.91 5.74
CA MET A 107 18.28 -1.68 6.97
C MET A 107 17.95 -0.84 8.20
N ALA A 108 18.17 0.48 8.17
CA ALA A 108 17.71 1.37 9.24
C ALA A 108 16.18 1.44 9.34
N LEU A 109 15.45 1.29 8.23
CA LEU A 109 13.99 1.20 8.17
C LEU A 109 13.44 -0.20 8.53
N SER A 110 14.30 -1.16 8.84
CA SER A 110 13.96 -2.59 8.92
C SER A 110 12.84 -2.90 9.91
N GLN A 111 12.81 -2.26 11.07
CA GLN A 111 11.82 -2.59 12.10
C GLN A 111 10.39 -2.23 11.65
N SER A 112 10.18 -0.99 11.17
CA SER A 112 8.87 -0.58 10.66
C SER A 112 8.47 -1.35 9.39
N TYR A 113 9.44 -1.74 8.56
CA TYR A 113 9.19 -2.64 7.43
C TYR A 113 8.76 -4.04 7.87
N LEU A 114 9.42 -4.61 8.89
CA LEU A 114 9.07 -5.92 9.44
C LEU A 114 7.67 -5.92 10.05
N GLU A 115 7.33 -4.87 10.80
CA GLU A 115 6.00 -4.68 11.38
C GLU A 115 4.92 -4.56 10.30
N TRP A 116 5.16 -3.73 9.28
CA TRP A 116 4.25 -3.62 8.14
C TRP A 116 4.08 -4.96 7.42
N LYS A 117 5.20 -5.65 7.12
CA LYS A 117 5.18 -6.96 6.45
C LYS A 117 4.39 -7.99 7.25
N GLU A 118 4.54 -7.99 8.57
CA GLU A 118 3.82 -8.90 9.45
C GLU A 118 2.33 -8.53 9.53
N ALA A 119 1.99 -7.25 9.62
CA ALA A 119 0.61 -6.76 9.57
C ALA A 119 -0.08 -7.15 8.26
N THR A 120 0.53 -6.84 7.11
CA THR A 120 0.00 -7.21 5.79
C THR A 120 -0.14 -8.72 5.63
N LYS A 121 0.81 -9.52 6.17
CA LYS A 121 0.70 -10.98 6.15
C LYS A 121 -0.49 -11.46 7.01
N ARG A 122 -0.72 -10.87 8.18
CA ARG A 122 -1.86 -11.20 9.05
C ARG A 122 -3.18 -10.85 8.39
N GLU A 123 -3.29 -9.67 7.80
CA GLU A 123 -4.48 -9.24 7.04
C GLU A 123 -4.75 -10.17 5.86
N GLY A 124 -3.74 -10.49 5.06
CA GLY A 124 -3.88 -11.41 3.94
C GLY A 124 -4.30 -12.82 4.38
N LEU A 125 -3.78 -13.31 5.51
CA LEU A 125 -4.20 -14.59 6.09
C LEU A 125 -5.65 -14.55 6.57
N GLN A 126 -6.08 -13.47 7.21
CA GLN A 126 -7.45 -13.29 7.67
C GLN A 126 -8.43 -13.22 6.50
N GLN A 127 -8.12 -12.42 5.47
CA GLN A 127 -8.92 -12.32 4.26
C GLN A 127 -8.98 -13.66 3.52
N GLY A 128 -7.85 -14.35 3.38
CA GLY A 128 -7.78 -15.67 2.75
C GLY A 128 -8.60 -16.72 3.51
N LEU A 129 -8.56 -16.70 4.85
CA LEU A 129 -9.38 -17.59 5.68
C LEU A 129 -10.87 -17.28 5.51
N GLN A 130 -11.26 -16.01 5.55
CA GLN A 130 -12.66 -15.59 5.39
C GLN A 130 -13.20 -15.99 4.01
N GLN A 131 -12.45 -15.70 2.95
CA GLN A 131 -12.80 -16.08 1.58
C GLN A 131 -12.88 -17.61 1.44
N GLY A 132 -11.91 -18.35 1.99
CA GLY A 132 -11.89 -19.81 1.96
C GLY A 132 -13.08 -20.44 2.69
N LEU A 133 -13.46 -19.89 3.85
CA LEU A 133 -14.66 -20.33 4.58
C LEU A 133 -15.94 -20.06 3.80
N GLN A 134 -16.07 -18.88 3.20
CA GLN A 134 -17.26 -18.51 2.41
C GLN A 134 -17.37 -19.38 1.14
N GLN A 135 -16.26 -19.59 0.42
CA GLN A 135 -16.22 -20.48 -0.75
C GLN A 135 -16.53 -21.93 -0.36
N GLY A 136 -15.97 -22.42 0.74
CA GLY A 136 -16.25 -23.76 1.26
C GLY A 136 -17.73 -23.94 1.64
N GLN A 137 -18.32 -22.96 2.31
CA GLN A 137 -19.75 -22.99 2.67
C GLN A 137 -20.63 -22.99 1.41
N ARG A 138 -20.30 -22.17 0.41
CA ARG A 138 -21.01 -22.13 -0.88
C ARG A 138 -20.97 -23.47 -1.57
N GLN A 139 -19.78 -24.08 -1.64
CA GLN A 139 -19.60 -25.38 -2.27
C GLN A 139 -20.36 -26.51 -1.55
N ILE A 140 -20.44 -26.47 -0.22
CA ILE A 140 -21.25 -27.43 0.55
C ILE A 140 -22.74 -27.26 0.23
N ILE A 141 -23.24 -26.03 0.20
CA ILE A 141 -24.64 -25.72 -0.13
C ILE A 141 -24.97 -26.19 -1.55
N GLU A 142 -24.12 -25.85 -2.53
CA GLU A 142 -24.27 -26.28 -3.93
C GLU A 142 -24.34 -27.80 -4.05
N ASN A 143 -23.39 -28.51 -3.44
CA ASN A 143 -23.36 -29.97 -3.47
C ASN A 143 -24.61 -30.58 -2.83
N LEU A 144 -25.07 -30.05 -1.70
CA LEU A 144 -26.23 -30.58 -0.99
C LEU A 144 -27.53 -30.32 -1.77
N MET A 145 -27.67 -29.13 -2.37
CA MET A 145 -28.78 -28.84 -3.27
C MET A 145 -28.75 -29.74 -4.50
N GLN A 146 -27.57 -30.01 -5.07
CA GLN A 146 -27.43 -30.89 -6.23
C GLN A 146 -27.84 -32.34 -5.89
N VAL A 147 -27.43 -32.84 -4.72
CA VAL A 147 -27.81 -34.17 -4.23
C VAL A 147 -29.32 -34.28 -3.96
N ARG A 148 -29.95 -33.23 -3.42
CA ARG A 148 -31.38 -33.27 -3.07
C ARG A 148 -32.32 -32.97 -4.22
N PHE A 149 -31.96 -32.03 -5.08
CA PHE A 149 -32.87 -31.43 -6.07
C PHE A 149 -32.44 -31.67 -7.53
N GLY A 150 -31.27 -32.25 -7.77
CA GLY A 150 -30.75 -32.48 -9.11
C GLY A 150 -30.00 -31.26 -9.66
N GLU A 151 -30.13 -30.97 -10.95
CA GLU A 151 -29.43 -29.82 -11.55
C GLU A 151 -29.85 -28.49 -10.91
N LEU A 152 -28.85 -27.65 -10.63
CA LEU A 152 -29.06 -26.29 -10.11
C LEU A 152 -29.41 -25.37 -11.26
N ASP A 153 -30.68 -25.02 -11.37
CA ASP A 153 -31.14 -24.01 -12.31
C ASP A 153 -30.89 -22.59 -11.80
N GLU A 154 -31.19 -21.60 -12.63
CA GLU A 154 -30.97 -20.19 -12.30
C GLU A 154 -31.74 -19.72 -11.06
N SER A 155 -32.87 -20.37 -10.75
CA SER A 155 -33.64 -20.08 -9.54
C SER A 155 -32.91 -20.55 -8.28
N LEU A 156 -32.38 -21.78 -8.28
CA LEU A 156 -31.63 -22.32 -7.15
C LEU A 156 -30.28 -21.61 -6.94
N ILE A 157 -29.64 -21.14 -8.02
CA ILE A 157 -28.41 -20.33 -7.92
C ILE A 157 -28.65 -19.05 -7.13
N LYS A 158 -29.78 -18.36 -7.35
CA LYS A 158 -30.12 -17.14 -6.59
C LYS A 158 -30.40 -17.43 -5.11
N VAL A 159 -31.02 -18.58 -4.82
CA VAL A 159 -31.27 -19.00 -3.43
C VAL A 159 -29.98 -19.26 -2.66
N ILE A 160 -28.91 -19.73 -3.32
CA ILE A 160 -27.61 -19.98 -2.67
C ILE A 160 -27.07 -18.71 -2.01
N ASP A 161 -27.16 -17.57 -2.69
CA ASP A 161 -26.64 -16.30 -2.16
C ASP A 161 -27.39 -15.85 -0.89
N ASP A 162 -28.70 -16.15 -0.79
CA ASP A 162 -29.48 -15.87 0.42
C ASP A 162 -29.23 -16.90 1.53
N LEU A 163 -29.01 -18.17 1.19
CA LEU A 163 -28.61 -19.20 2.15
C LEU A 163 -27.24 -18.91 2.77
N LEU A 164 -26.33 -18.31 2.01
CA LEU A 164 -25.00 -17.89 2.50
C LEU A 164 -25.06 -16.76 3.53
N LYS A 165 -26.16 -15.99 3.57
CA LYS A 165 -26.38 -14.96 4.60
C LYS A 165 -26.80 -15.55 5.95
N LEU A 166 -27.29 -16.80 5.96
CA LEU A 166 -27.69 -17.51 7.17
C LEU A 166 -26.49 -18.17 7.84
N SER A 167 -26.63 -18.52 9.12
CA SER A 167 -25.61 -19.34 9.78
C SER A 167 -25.53 -20.72 9.12
N PRO A 168 -24.35 -21.40 9.16
CA PRO A 168 -24.19 -22.73 8.57
C PRO A 168 -25.20 -23.76 9.08
N MET A 169 -25.64 -23.65 10.34
CA MET A 169 -26.63 -24.54 10.94
C MET A 169 -28.02 -24.28 10.36
N GLU A 170 -28.42 -23.01 10.25
CA GLU A 170 -29.73 -22.63 9.70
C GLU A 170 -29.84 -22.99 8.22
N SER A 171 -28.79 -22.71 7.43
CA SER A 171 -28.75 -23.07 6.01
C SER A 171 -28.86 -24.58 5.84
N SER A 172 -28.09 -25.36 6.61
CA SER A 172 -28.10 -26.84 6.53
C SER A 172 -29.45 -27.41 6.92
N ARG A 173 -30.04 -26.93 8.03
CA ARG A 173 -31.35 -27.38 8.48
C ARG A 173 -32.44 -27.06 7.46
N LEU A 174 -32.46 -25.82 6.95
CA LEU A 174 -33.44 -25.40 5.96
C LEU A 174 -33.34 -26.23 4.67
N LEU A 175 -32.11 -26.51 4.24
CA LEU A 175 -31.84 -27.37 3.08
C LEU A 175 -32.21 -28.83 3.29
N LEU A 176 -32.27 -29.35 4.53
CA LEU A 176 -32.69 -30.72 4.82
C LEU A 176 -34.20 -30.85 5.02
N GLU A 177 -34.84 -29.84 5.61
CA GLU A 177 -36.25 -29.85 5.98
C GLU A 177 -37.17 -29.37 4.86
N SER A 178 -36.69 -28.50 3.96
CA SER A 178 -37.54 -27.87 2.93
C SER A 178 -37.54 -28.63 1.61
N SER A 179 -38.62 -28.50 0.84
CA SER A 179 -38.66 -28.87 -0.57
C SER A 179 -37.99 -27.80 -1.45
N ARG A 180 -37.77 -28.12 -2.73
CA ARG A 180 -37.27 -27.16 -3.72
C ARG A 180 -38.22 -25.98 -3.85
N GLU A 181 -39.51 -26.25 -3.97
CA GLU A 181 -40.55 -25.25 -4.17
C GLU A 181 -40.69 -24.33 -2.96
N ASP A 182 -40.54 -24.87 -1.74
CA ASP A 182 -40.58 -24.07 -0.51
C ASP A 182 -39.39 -23.12 -0.40
N LEU A 183 -38.18 -23.56 -0.80
CA LEU A 183 -36.99 -22.72 -0.83
C LEU A 183 -37.14 -21.58 -1.84
N ILE A 184 -37.59 -21.90 -3.06
CA ILE A 184 -37.85 -20.90 -4.10
C ILE A 184 -38.91 -19.91 -3.64
N ARG A 185 -40.03 -20.36 -3.08
CA ARG A 185 -41.03 -19.45 -2.52
C ARG A 185 -40.43 -18.57 -1.43
N ARG A 186 -39.69 -19.14 -0.48
CA ARG A 186 -39.17 -18.38 0.65
C ARG A 186 -38.20 -17.27 0.28
N PHE A 187 -37.35 -17.47 -0.73
CA PHE A 187 -36.28 -16.53 -1.09
C PHE A 187 -36.53 -15.76 -2.40
N LEU A 188 -37.43 -16.25 -3.26
CA LEU A 188 -37.74 -15.64 -4.56
C LEU A 188 -39.19 -15.20 -4.71
N SER A 189 -40.08 -15.41 -3.72
CA SER A 189 -41.36 -14.71 -3.71
C SER A 189 -41.19 -13.33 -3.09
N GLU A 190 -41.63 -12.31 -3.81
CA GLU A 190 -41.68 -10.91 -3.37
C GLU A 190 -42.46 -10.72 -2.06
#